data_AF-A0A5K0Y0R3-F1
#
_entry.id   AF-A0A5K0Y0R3-F1
#
_cell.length_a   1.000
_cell.length_b   1.000
_cell.length_c   1.000
_cell.angle_alpha   90.00
_cell.angle_beta   90.00
_cell.angle_gamma   90.00
#
_symmetry.space_group_name_H-M   'P 1'
#
loop_
_entity.id
_entity.type
_entity.pdbx_description
1 polymer ?
#
loop_
_entity_poly.entity_id
_entity_poly.type
_entity_poly.pdbx_seq_one_letter_code
_entity_poly.pdbx_strand_id
1 'polypeptide(L)'
;MSYDDVEIEDMEWNDELNAFTYPCPCGDLFQITKAELQLGEEIARCPSCSLYITVIYNQEDFMGKGSDSSKKIEQAGGRAIA
;
A
#
# COMPACT_ATOMS: atom_id res chain seq x y z
N MET A 1 4.47 18.47 -1.65
CA MET A 1 3.33 18.14 -0.77
C MET A 1 2.78 16.83 -1.31
N SER A 2 2.61 15.81 -0.46
CA SER A 2 1.96 14.55 -0.84
C SER A 2 0.53 14.83 -1.31
N TYR A 3 0.03 14.01 -2.23
CA TYR A 3 -1.35 14.09 -2.69
C TYR A 3 -2.30 13.64 -1.58
N ASP A 4 -1.94 12.57 -0.87
CA ASP A 4 -2.68 12.01 0.26
C ASP A 4 -1.73 11.20 1.15
N ASP A 5 -2.19 10.88 2.36
CA ASP A 5 -1.52 10.00 3.30
C ASP A 5 -2.40 8.74 3.49
N VAL A 6 -1.85 7.58 3.14
CA VAL A 6 -2.60 6.32 3.04
C VAL A 6 -1.95 5.26 3.92
N GLU A 7 -2.75 4.54 4.71
CA GLU A 7 -2.25 3.44 5.55
C GLU A 7 -1.89 2.23 4.67
N ILE A 8 -0.79 1.54 5.01
CA ILE A 8 -0.33 0.37 4.25
C ILE A 8 -1.36 -0.77 4.22
N GLU A 9 -2.26 -0.82 5.21
CA GLU A 9 -3.37 -1.79 5.28
C GLU A 9 -4.45 -1.55 4.22
N ASP A 10 -4.57 -0.32 3.71
CA ASP A 10 -5.51 0.08 2.66
C ASP A 10 -4.92 -0.10 1.25
N MET A 11 -3.64 -0.45 1.13
CA MET A 11 -2.99 -0.74 -0.14
C MET A 11 -3.12 -2.21 -0.52
N GLU A 12 -3.21 -2.49 -1.83
CA GLU A 12 -3.27 -3.86 -2.35
C GLU A 12 -1.88 -4.37 -2.73
N TRP A 13 -1.50 -5.53 -2.22
CA TRP A 13 -0.25 -6.21 -2.61
C TRP A 13 -0.36 -6.79 -4.01
N ASN A 14 0.59 -6.47 -4.88
CA ASN A 14 0.74 -7.03 -6.21
C ASN A 14 1.98 -7.93 -6.28
N ASP A 15 1.77 -9.25 -6.34
CA ASP A 15 2.83 -10.27 -6.41
C ASP A 15 3.70 -10.17 -7.68
N GLU A 16 3.13 -9.73 -8.80
CA GLU A 16 3.88 -9.60 -10.07
C GLU A 16 4.89 -8.46 -9.99
N LEU A 17 4.50 -7.36 -9.35
CA LEU A 17 5.33 -6.16 -9.19
C LEU A 17 6.15 -6.18 -7.89
N ASN A 18 5.84 -7.08 -6.94
CA ASN A 18 6.37 -7.07 -5.57
C ASN A 18 6.22 -5.70 -4.89
N ALA A 19 5.06 -5.08 -5.11
CA ALA A 19 4.76 -3.73 -4.66
C ALA A 19 3.36 -3.62 -4.09
N PHE A 20 3.19 -2.73 -3.12
CA PHE A 20 1.90 -2.27 -2.66
C PHE A 20 1.38 -1.20 -3.61
N THR A 21 0.13 -1.35 -4.02
CA THR A 21 -0.52 -0.52 -5.01
C THR A 21 -1.76 0.17 -4.48
N TYR A 22 -2.02 1.39 -4.95
CA TYR A 22 -3.19 2.18 -4.54
C TYR A 22 -3.74 2.98 -5.74
N PRO A 23 -5.07 3.10 -5.91
CA PRO A 23 -5.66 3.80 -7.04
C PRO A 23 -5.22 5.26 -7.12
N CYS A 24 -4.69 5.67 -8.27
CA CYS A 24 -4.34 7.05 -8.57
C CYS A 24 -5.47 7.73 -9.36
N PRO A 25 -5.85 8.98 -9.05
CA PRO A 25 -6.90 9.72 -9.77
C PRO A 25 -6.62 9.93 -11.27
N CYS A 26 -5.40 9.67 -11.74
CA CYS A 26 -5.06 9.73 -13.17
C CYS A 26 -5.51 8.49 -13.96
N GLY A 27 -5.94 7.42 -13.29
CA GLY A 27 -6.37 6.15 -13.90
C GLY A 27 -5.39 5.00 -13.76
N ASP A 28 -4.17 5.25 -13.29
CA ASP A 28 -3.16 4.24 -12.97
C ASP A 28 -3.05 3.97 -11.47
N LEU A 29 -2.01 3.25 -11.03
CA LEU A 29 -1.77 2.88 -9.64
C LEU A 29 -0.50 3.56 -9.10
N PHE A 30 -0.59 4.12 -7.90
CA PHE A 30 0.60 4.37 -7.09
C PHE A 30 1.24 3.04 -6.72
N GLN A 31 2.57 3.00 -6.67
CA GLN A 31 3.32 1.79 -6.33
C GLN A 31 4.49 2.11 -5.40
N ILE A 32 4.71 1.23 -4.41
CA ILE A 32 5.90 1.20 -3.55
C ILE A 32 6.31 -0.24 -3.30
N THR A 33 7.59 -0.56 -3.48
CA THR A 33 8.07 -1.93 -3.30
C THR A 33 8.25 -2.29 -1.83
N LYS A 34 8.15 -3.57 -1.51
CA LYS A 34 8.46 -4.05 -0.15
C LYS A 34 9.89 -3.72 0.26
N ALA A 35 10.83 -3.79 -0.68
CA ALA A 35 12.23 -3.45 -0.43
C ALA A 35 12.41 -1.97 -0.05
N GLU A 36 11.64 -1.07 -0.68
CA GLU A 36 11.61 0.36 -0.34
C GLU A 36 11.08 0.58 1.09
N LEU A 37 9.96 -0.05 1.46
CA LEU A 37 9.43 0.00 2.83
C LEU A 37 10.43 -0.53 3.87
N GLN A 38 11.17 -1.59 3.54
CA GLN A 38 12.23 -2.12 4.41
C GLN A 38 13.39 -1.14 4.62
N LEU A 39 13.66 -0.29 3.63
CA LEU A 39 14.69 0.75 3.69
C LEU A 39 14.20 2.02 4.42
N GLY A 40 12.93 2.09 4.81
CA GLY A 40 12.35 3.29 5.42
C GLY A 40 11.78 4.28 4.41
N GLU A 41 11.61 3.90 3.14
CA GLU A 41 10.93 4.75 2.15
C GLU A 41 9.42 4.67 2.39
N GLU A 42 8.74 5.81 2.29
CA GLU A 42 7.29 5.93 2.50
C GLU A 42 6.58 6.58 1.30
N ILE A 43 7.28 6.82 0.19
CA ILE A 43 6.73 7.55 -0.95
C ILE A 43 6.32 6.58 -2.05
N ALA A 44 5.01 6.33 -2.18
CA ALA A 44 4.48 5.59 -3.32
C ALA A 44 4.27 6.53 -4.51
N ARG A 45 4.82 6.15 -5.66
CA ARG A 45 4.84 6.98 -6.88
C ARG A 45 3.98 6.35 -7.95
N CYS A 46 3.27 7.16 -8.72
CA CYS A 46 2.54 6.67 -9.89
C CYS A 46 3.46 6.74 -11.12
N PRO A 47 3.53 5.70 -11.98
CA PRO A 47 4.39 5.72 -13.16
C PRO A 47 3.85 6.64 -14.28
N SER A 48 2.55 6.92 -14.28
CA SER A 48 1.88 7.68 -15.35
C SER A 48 1.65 9.15 -15.04
N CYS A 49 1.83 9.55 -13.78
CA CYS A 49 1.78 10.95 -13.39
C CYS A 49 2.95 11.29 -12.47
N SER A 50 3.14 12.57 -12.15
CA SER A 50 4.17 13.01 -11.21
C SER A 50 3.67 13.08 -9.76
N LEU A 51 2.48 12.52 -9.48
CA LEU A 51 1.92 12.51 -8.13
C LEU A 51 2.57 11.43 -7.28
N TYR A 52 2.50 11.63 -5.97
CA TYR A 52 2.93 10.68 -4.97
C TYR A 52 2.05 10.80 -3.73
N ILE A 53 1.91 9.69 -3.00
CA ILE A 53 1.25 9.63 -1.69
C ILE A 53 2.27 9.24 -0.62
N THR A 54 2.02 9.64 0.62
CA THR A 54 2.79 9.16 1.78
C THR A 54 2.12 7.89 2.28
N VAL A 55 2.91 6.84 2.48
CA VAL A 55 2.44 5.56 3.01
C VAL A 55 2.73 5.52 4.49
N ILE A 56 1.68 5.43 5.30
CA ILE A 56 1.79 5.31 6.75
C ILE A 56 1.92 3.83 7.09
N TYR A 57 3.08 3.43 7.63
CA TYR A 57 3.38 2.06 8.03
C TYR A 57 4.30 2.02 9.24
N ASN A 58 4.33 0.89 9.97
CA ASN A 58 5.34 0.66 10.98
C ASN A 58 6.53 -0.05 10.33
N GLN A 59 7.72 0.53 10.44
CA GLN A 59 8.93 -0.05 9.89
C GLN A 59 9.22 -1.45 10.47
N GLU A 60 8.80 -1.70 11.71
CA GLU A 60 8.91 -2.99 12.40
C GLU A 60 8.14 -4.13 11.69
N ASP A 61 7.03 -3.82 11.00
CA ASP A 61 6.23 -4.80 10.26
C ASP A 61 7.01 -5.37 9.05
N PHE A 62 7.97 -4.59 8.54
CA PHE A 62 8.81 -4.95 7.39
C PHE A 62 10.24 -5.34 7.77
N MET A 63 10.71 -4.87 8.94
CA MET A 63 11.99 -5.22 9.56
C MET A 63 11.84 -6.49 10.42
N GLY A 64 11.87 -7.65 9.77
CA GLY A 64 11.67 -8.94 10.43
C GLY A 64 12.51 -9.15 11.72
N LYS A 65 11.84 -9.11 12.87
CA LYS A 65 12.11 -10.02 13.99
C LYS A 65 10.91 -10.95 14.13
N GLY A 66 11.16 -12.25 13.99
CA GLY A 66 10.11 -13.25 13.99
C GLY A 66 9.28 -13.24 15.28
N SER A 67 7.99 -12.95 15.14
CA SER A 67 6.89 -13.46 15.97
C SER A 67 5.55 -12.93 15.45
N ASP A 68 4.73 -13.85 14.96
CA ASP A 68 3.31 -13.74 14.58
C ASP A 68 2.50 -12.56 15.14
N SER A 69 1.72 -11.93 14.26
CA SER A 69 0.37 -11.47 14.61
C SER A 69 -0.57 -11.59 13.40
N SER A 70 -1.48 -12.53 13.54
CA SER A 70 -2.54 -12.85 12.60
C SER A 70 -3.69 -11.85 12.67
N LYS A 71 -4.22 -11.49 11.49
CA LYS A 71 -5.62 -11.15 11.15
C LYS A 71 -6.19 -9.82 11.67
N LYS A 72 -6.71 -9.01 10.74
CA LYS A 72 -8.16 -8.97 10.41
C LYS A 72 -8.45 -8.00 9.24
N ILE A 73 -8.42 -8.48 8.00
CA ILE A 73 -9.05 -7.76 6.88
C ILE A 73 -10.49 -8.27 6.80
N GLU A 74 -11.41 -7.42 7.24
CA GLU A 74 -12.85 -7.66 7.23
C GLU A 74 -13.39 -7.31 5.85
N GLN A 75 -13.71 -8.33 5.05
CA GLN A 75 -14.41 -8.20 3.78
C GLN A 75 -15.87 -7.77 4.03
N ALA A 76 -16.19 -6.50 3.81
CA ALA A 76 -17.58 -6.06 3.70
C ALA A 76 -18.08 -6.22 2.24
N GLY A 77 -18.32 -7.47 1.85
CA GLY A 77 -19.12 -7.80 0.67
C GLY A 77 -20.58 -7.45 0.92
N GLY A 78 -21.01 -6.28 0.44
CA GLY A 78 -22.35 -5.75 0.65
C GLY A 78 -23.24 -5.77 -0.58
N ARG A 79 -24.03 -6.86 -0.70
CA ARG A 79 -25.40 -6.95 -1.27
C ARG A 79 -25.55 -7.13 -2.79
N ALA A 80 -25.86 -8.37 -3.15
CA ALA A 80 -26.85 -8.67 -4.17
C ALA A 80 -28.26 -8.29 -3.67
N ILE A 81 -29.02 -7.58 -4.50
CA ILE A 81 -30.49 -7.49 -4.63
C ILE A 81 -30.73 -6.61 -5.88
N ALA A 82 -31.57 -6.89 -6.86
CA ALA A 82 -32.63 -7.88 -7.07
C ALA A 82 -32.75 -8.18 -8.57
#